data_AF-I3UZF7-F1
#
_entry.id   AF-I3UZF7-F1
#
_cell.length_a   1.000
_cell.length_b   1.000
_cell.length_c   1.000
_cell.angle_alpha   90.00
_cell.angle_beta   90.00
_cell.angle_gamma   90.00
#
_symmetry.space_group_name_H-M   'P 1'
#
loop_
_entity.id
_entity.type
_entity.pdbx_description
1 polymer ?
#
loop_
_entity_poly.entity_id
_entity_poly.type
_entity_poly.pdbx_seq_one_letter_code
_entity_poly.pdbx_strand_id
1 'polypeptide(L)'
;MDSGVIAAGQQLRRGAVLGQVTASGEYLLCKAAAEDGSQAPKAILDRDVDTSDGAQSAPLRLTGQVLSSQLTLGEGLTLAAAKAALRSLCIFVR
;
A
#
# COMPACT_ATOMS: atom_id res chain seq x y z
N MET A 1 -9.99 5.50 12.18
CA MET A 1 -8.78 5.50 11.35
C MET A 1 -8.14 4.14 11.55
N ASP A 2 -8.21 3.28 10.54
CA ASP A 2 -7.60 1.96 10.60
C ASP A 2 -6.07 2.10 10.49
N SER A 3 -5.35 1.28 11.24
CA SER A 3 -3.88 1.24 11.24
C SER A 3 -3.42 -0.16 10.90
N GLY A 4 -2.34 -0.27 10.11
CA GLY A 4 -1.71 -1.55 9.79
C GLY A 4 -0.22 -1.50 10.08
N VAL A 5 0.35 -2.66 10.39
CA VAL A 5 1.78 -2.82 10.62
C VAL A 5 2.49 -2.82 9.27
N ILE A 6 3.40 -1.88 9.06
CA ILE A 6 4.27 -1.83 7.90
C ILE A 6 5.53 -2.64 8.20
N ALA A 7 5.90 -3.53 7.29
CA ALA A 7 7.10 -4.36 7.40
C ALA A 7 8.37 -3.51 7.51
N ALA A 8 9.37 -4.02 8.23
CA ALA A 8 10.65 -3.35 8.44
C ALA A 8 11.44 -3.12 7.13
N GLY A 9 12.31 -2.13 7.14
CA GLY A 9 13.27 -1.86 6.06
C GLY A 9 12.71 -1.09 4.86
N GLN A 10 11.66 -0.29 5.06
CA GLN A 10 11.00 0.45 3.97
C GLN A 10 10.76 1.91 4.35
N GLN A 11 11.07 2.80 3.39
CA GLN A 11 10.76 4.22 3.49
C GLN A 11 9.59 4.52 2.55
N LEU A 12 8.41 4.69 3.12
CA LEU A 12 7.17 4.85 2.37
C LEU A 12 6.62 6.26 2.58
N ARG A 13 6.28 6.92 1.48
CA ARG A 13 5.62 8.23 1.54
C ARG A 13 4.11 8.08 1.50
N ARG A 14 3.40 9.09 1.99
CA ARG A 14 1.95 9.19 1.88
C ARG A 14 1.52 8.99 0.43
N GLY A 15 0.50 8.16 0.23
CA GLY A 15 0.04 7.76 -1.10
C GLY A 15 0.74 6.52 -1.64
N ALA A 16 1.66 5.91 -0.90
CA ALA A 16 2.19 4.58 -1.23
C ALA A 16 1.07 3.54 -1.28
N VAL A 17 1.03 2.80 -2.37
CA VAL A 17 0.11 1.68 -2.56
C VAL A 17 0.70 0.46 -1.86
N LEU A 18 -0.01 -0.03 -0.86
CA LEU A 18 0.43 -1.12 -0.01
C LEU A 18 -0.27 -2.42 -0.38
N GLY A 19 0.51 -3.47 -0.46
CA GLY A 19 0.03 -4.85 -0.48
C GLY A 19 0.11 -5.44 0.92
N GLN A 20 -0.76 -6.41 1.20
CA GLN A 20 -0.73 -7.16 2.45
C GLN A 20 -0.10 -8.53 2.20
N VAL A 21 0.90 -8.88 2.99
CA VAL A 21 1.52 -10.20 2.97
C VAL A 21 0.54 -11.20 3.57
N THR A 22 0.24 -12.28 2.86
CA THR A 22 -0.71 -13.30 3.35
C THR A 22 -0.18 -14.13 4.51
N ALA A 23 1.15 -14.28 4.60
CA ALA A 23 1.80 -15.08 5.65
C ALA A 23 1.85 -14.35 7.00
N SER A 24 2.27 -13.08 7.04
CA SER A 24 2.42 -12.31 8.28
C SER A 24 1.27 -11.33 8.55
N GLY A 25 0.49 -10.97 7.52
CA GLY A 25 -0.53 -9.93 7.62
C GLY A 25 0.01 -8.51 7.61
N GLU A 26 1.33 -8.34 7.52
CA GLU A 26 2.00 -7.04 7.44
C GLU A 26 1.84 -6.40 6.07
N TYR A 27 1.98 -5.08 6.03
CA TYR A 27 1.87 -4.28 4.82
C TYR A 27 3.24 -3.88 4.31
N LEU A 28 3.40 -3.93 3.00
CA LEU A 28 4.61 -3.48 2.32
C LEU A 28 4.27 -2.82 0.99
N LEU A 29 5.24 -2.13 0.39
CA LEU A 29 5.03 -1.51 -0.91
C LEU A 29 4.64 -2.57 -1.95
N CYS A 30 3.45 -2.40 -2.55
CA CYS A 30 2.89 -3.34 -3.51
C CYS A 30 3.80 -3.47 -4.73
N LYS A 31 4.37 -4.66 -4.96
CA LYS A 31 5.22 -4.98 -6.12
C LYS A 31 4.52 -6.02 -6.98
N ALA A 32 4.45 -5.81 -8.29
CA ALA A 32 3.75 -6.75 -9.18
C ALA A 32 4.43 -8.14 -9.25
N ALA A 33 5.74 -8.19 -9.01
CA ALA A 33 6.52 -9.42 -8.98
C ALA A 33 6.48 -10.15 -7.62
N ALA A 34 5.70 -9.67 -6.65
CA ALA A 34 5.68 -10.26 -5.31
C ALA A 34 4.82 -11.52 -5.26
N GLU A 35 5.37 -12.62 -4.76
CA GLU A 35 4.65 -13.91 -4.64
C GLU A 35 4.14 -14.17 -3.21
N ASP A 36 4.34 -13.22 -2.31
CA ASP A 36 4.01 -13.27 -0.88
C ASP A 36 2.57 -12.77 -0.56
N GLY A 37 1.77 -12.52 -1.60
CA GLY A 37 0.41 -11.96 -1.50
C GLY A 37 0.34 -10.42 -1.58
N SER A 38 1.48 -9.73 -1.42
CA SER A 38 1.55 -8.26 -1.48
C SER A 38 1.49 -7.68 -2.91
N GLN A 39 1.41 -8.54 -3.93
CA GLN A 39 1.16 -8.18 -5.32
C GLN A 39 -0.15 -7.44 -5.56
N ALA A 40 -1.14 -7.64 -4.68
CA ALA A 40 -2.45 -7.01 -4.80
C ALA A 40 -2.51 -5.76 -3.90
N PRO A 41 -2.82 -4.58 -4.46
CA PRO A 41 -3.13 -3.38 -3.71
C PRO A 41 -4.27 -3.61 -2.71
N LYS A 42 -4.01 -3.35 -1.42
CA LYS A 42 -4.96 -3.56 -0.32
C LYS A 42 -5.22 -2.29 0.50
N ALA A 43 -4.26 -1.39 0.57
CA ALA A 43 -4.40 -0.15 1.33
C ALA A 43 -3.55 0.95 0.73
N ILE A 44 -3.82 2.20 1.11
CA ILE A 44 -2.96 3.34 0.80
C ILE A 44 -2.43 3.95 2.07
N LEU A 45 -1.15 4.26 2.08
CA LEU A 45 -0.50 4.88 3.23
C LEU A 45 -0.98 6.33 3.43
N ASP A 46 -1.46 6.67 4.63
CA ASP A 46 -2.02 8.00 4.91
C ASP A 46 -0.99 9.00 5.46
N ARG A 47 0.16 8.51 5.91
CA ARG A 47 1.27 9.31 6.45
C ARG A 47 2.60 8.72 6.02
N ASP A 48 3.59 9.57 5.79
CA ASP A 48 4.97 9.10 5.60
C ASP A 48 5.41 8.23 6.78
N VAL A 49 5.95 7.04 6.49
CA VAL A 49 6.48 6.14 7.48
C VAL A 49 7.86 5.67 7.06
N ASP A 50 8.76 5.63 8.04
CA ASP A 50 10.07 5.04 7.92
C ASP A 50 10.14 3.85 8.87
N THR A 51 10.32 2.65 8.32
CA THR A 51 10.50 1.41 9.07
C THR A 51 11.94 0.91 9.04
N SER A 52 12.92 1.78 8.74
CA SER A 52 14.34 1.43 8.78
C SER A 52 14.78 0.88 10.14
N ASP A 53 14.19 1.35 11.25
CA ASP A 53 14.48 0.87 12.62
C ASP A 53 13.61 -0.33 13.06
N GLY A 54 12.69 -0.81 12.22
CA GLY A 54 11.80 -1.94 12.53
C GLY A 54 10.38 -1.74 12.03
N ALA A 55 9.59 -2.81 12.09
CA ALA A 55 8.18 -2.78 11.67
C ALA A 55 7.39 -1.78 12.53
N GLN A 56 6.61 -0.92 11.88
CA GLN A 56 5.89 0.16 12.56
C GLN A 56 4.45 0.24 12.11
N SER A 57 3.53 0.48 13.05
CA SER A 57 2.12 0.72 12.72
C SER A 57 1.94 2.10 12.11
N ALA A 58 1.25 2.17 10.98
CA ALA A 58 0.95 3.41 10.28
C ALA A 58 -0.56 3.52 9.97
N PRO A 59 -1.11 4.75 9.92
CA PRO A 59 -2.49 4.94 9.51
C PRO A 59 -2.66 4.58 8.03
N LEU A 60 -3.63 3.71 7.78
CA LEU A 60 -3.95 3.20 6.45
C LEU A 60 -5.30 3.71 5.99
N ARG A 61 -5.38 3.96 4.69
CA ARG A 61 -6.60 4.32 3.99
C ARG A 61 -7.17 3.07 3.33
N LEU A 62 -8.28 2.59 3.88
CA LEU A 62 -9.01 1.43 3.37
C LEU A 62 -10.19 1.82 2.48
N THR A 63 -10.65 3.09 2.51
CA THR A 63 -11.74 3.60 1.69
C THR A 63 -11.51 5.06 1.31
N GLY A 64 -12.12 5.53 0.20
CA GLY A 64 -12.15 6.95 -0.16
C GLY A 64 -11.67 7.26 -1.57
N GLN A 65 -11.17 8.47 -1.78
CA GLN A 65 -10.66 8.94 -3.08
C GLN A 65 -9.20 9.35 -2.95
N VAL A 66 -8.40 8.98 -3.94
CA VAL A 66 -6.97 9.29 -4.01
C VAL A 66 -6.63 9.81 -5.40
N LEU A 67 -5.68 10.74 -5.47
CA LEU A 67 -5.20 11.29 -6.74
C LEU A 67 -4.11 10.39 -7.28
N SER A 68 -4.25 9.97 -8.54
CA SER A 68 -3.22 9.21 -9.26
C SER A 68 -1.83 9.87 -9.23
N SER A 69 -1.77 11.20 -9.24
CA SER A 69 -0.53 11.98 -9.13
C SER A 69 0.15 11.91 -7.76
N GLN A 70 -0.59 11.54 -6.71
CA GLN A 70 -0.06 11.35 -5.35
C GLN A 70 0.17 9.87 -5.02
N LEU A 71 -0.10 8.95 -5.96
CA LEU A 71 0.13 7.54 -5.74
C LEU A 71 1.59 7.18 -5.98
N THR A 72 2.17 6.48 -5.02
CA THR A 72 3.47 5.82 -5.21
C THR A 72 3.22 4.35 -5.48
N LEU A 73 3.49 3.93 -6.71
CA LEU A 73 3.37 2.55 -7.16
C LEU A 73 4.71 1.84 -6.97
N GLY A 74 4.68 0.60 -6.50
CA GLY A 74 5.88 -0.22 -6.49
C GLY A 74 6.25 -0.73 -7.88
N GLU A 75 7.41 -1.36 -7.96
CA GLU A 75 8.00 -1.79 -9.22
C GLU A 75 7.11 -2.81 -9.96
N GLY A 76 6.95 -2.60 -11.27
CA GLY A 76 6.09 -3.41 -12.13
C GLY A 76 4.58 -3.18 -11.98
N LEU A 77 4.13 -2.38 -11.00
CA LEU A 77 2.70 -2.10 -10.82
C LEU A 77 2.25 -0.97 -11.74
N THR A 78 1.23 -1.24 -12.57
CA THR A 78 0.63 -0.20 -13.42
C THR A 78 -0.49 0.52 -12.68
N LEU A 79 -0.72 1.80 -13.02
CA LEU A 79 -1.82 2.58 -12.47
C LEU A 79 -3.19 1.91 -12.75
N ALA A 80 -3.33 1.26 -13.91
CA ALA A 80 -4.56 0.55 -14.28
C ALA A 80 -4.83 -0.65 -13.36
N ALA A 81 -3.80 -1.47 -13.10
CA ALA A 81 -3.90 -2.59 -12.15
C ALA A 81 -4.16 -2.09 -10.72
N ALA A 82 -3.45 -1.04 -10.31
CA ALA A 82 -3.67 -0.40 -9.01
C ALA A 82 -5.11 0.08 -8.85
N LYS A 83 -5.62 0.82 -9.86
CA LYS A 83 -6.99 1.32 -9.89
C LYS A 83 -8.01 0.21 -9.86
N ALA A 84 -7.82 -0.86 -10.63
CA ALA A 84 -8.74 -2.00 -10.65
C ALA A 84 -8.81 -2.71 -9.28
N ALA A 85 -7.68 -2.97 -8.64
CA ALA A 85 -7.63 -3.60 -7.33
C ALA A 85 -8.23 -2.72 -6.22
N LEU A 86 -7.87 -1.43 -6.21
CA LEU A 86 -8.37 -0.45 -5.24
C LEU A 86 -9.87 -0.20 -5.38
N ARG A 87 -10.42 -0.30 -6.61
CA ARG A 87 -11.85 -0.13 -6.89
C ARG A 87 -12.73 -1.09 -6.09
N SER A 88 -12.28 -2.34 -5.92
CA SER A 88 -12.96 -3.37 -5.15
C SER A 88 -13.01 -3.05 -3.65
N LEU A 89 -12.12 -2.19 -3.17
CA LEU A 89 -12.00 -1.76 -1.78
C LEU A 89 -12.68 -0.41 -1.53
N CYS A 90 -13.51 0.06 -2.47
CA CYS A 90 -14.12 1.39 -2.42
C CYS A 90 -13.08 2.53 -2.36
N ILE A 91 -11.89 2.30 -2.92
CA ILE A 91 -10.87 3.33 -3.12
C ILE A 91 -10.88 3.73 -4.60
N PHE A 92 -11.20 4.99 -4.86
CA PHE A 92 -11.31 5.51 -6.21
C PHE A 92 -10.09 6.35 -6.56
N VAL A 93 -9.34 5.89 -7.55
CA VAL A 93 -8.20 6.62 -8.11
C VAL A 93 -8.71 7.59 -9.18
N ARG A 94 -8.50 8.89 -8.93
CA ARG A 94 -8.83 10.00 -9.84
C ARG A 94 -7.64 10.45 -10.67
#